data_AF-A0A6P7HIF1-F1
#
_entry.id   AF-A0A6P7HIF1-F1
#
_cell.length_a   1.000
_cell.length_b   1.000
_cell.length_c   1.000
_cell.angle_alpha   90.00
_cell.angle_beta   90.00
_cell.angle_gamma   90.00
#
_symmetry.space_group_name_H-M   'P 1'
#
loop_
_entity.id
_entity.type
_entity.pdbx_description
1 polymer ?
#
loop_
_entity_poly.entity_id
_entity_poly.type
_entity_poly.pdbx_seq_one_letter_code
_entity_poly.pdbx_strand_id
1 'polypeptide(L)'
;MLHFRFSPVLKELSKATLKRPFPGCGQNTWLTTRSCCFGAASVDARAAQLKVFHAAAHRSALRTVPLSAPFRPYCTNTEGAAVELDEQLKKDGADSETTSDKRRNAGILPSLEDLLFYTVAEGQEKIPAHKFLSALKATGLRTGDPRLKECMETLKETLKKSSDGITLDRHLFKKCVQSNIVLLTQAFRKKFVIPDFQSFTSHIDELYESAKDLTGGQTGREKDREEEEQRCRDSRMDSANTGKEMKTQVADYIPQLAKFSPNLWAVSLCTVDGQRHTVGDTKVPFCLQSCVKPLKYAVAVHDHSTEYVHSFIGKEPSGLRFNKLFLNEEDKPHNPMVNAGAIVCTSLIKQSASTAEKFDYIMNFLKKMAGNEYVGFSNATFQSERESGDRNFAIGYYLKEKKCFPEGTDMTSVLDLYFQLCSIEVTCESASVMAATLANGGICPITGERVLSPEAVRNTLSLMHSCGMYDFSGQFAFHVGLPAKSGVSGGILLVVPNVMGIMCWSPPLDKLGNSVRGIQFCTDLVELFNFHNYDNLRHFTKKHDPRREGGDQRQQSFGPMDYESLQQELALKAPLWKKVSPTESHQDSSTTVVYRMDNVTE
;
A
#
# COMPACT_ATOMS: atom_id res chain seq x y z
N MET A 1 42.34 28.11 -16.54
CA MET A 1 42.98 27.95 -15.21
C MET A 1 42.39 28.97 -14.26
N LEU A 2 42.07 28.60 -13.02
CA LEU A 2 42.06 29.49 -11.85
C LEU A 2 42.05 28.61 -10.59
N HIS A 3 42.77 29.01 -9.54
CA HIS A 3 42.99 28.17 -8.35
C HIS A 3 41.96 28.43 -7.26
N PHE A 4 41.37 27.37 -6.70
CA PHE A 4 40.81 27.43 -5.35
C PHE A 4 41.90 27.18 -4.31
N ARG A 5 42.13 28.16 -3.43
CA ARG A 5 42.96 28.01 -2.22
C ARG A 5 42.06 27.58 -1.06
N PHE A 6 42.43 26.51 -0.36
CA PHE A 6 41.76 26.11 0.88
C PHE A 6 42.24 26.97 2.07
N SER A 7 41.32 27.30 2.98
CA SER A 7 41.59 28.05 4.20
C SER A 7 42.21 27.15 5.30
N PRO A 8 43.08 27.64 6.21
CA PRO A 8 43.96 26.78 7.01
C PRO A 8 43.32 25.98 8.17
N VAL A 9 42.02 26.18 8.47
CA VAL A 9 41.40 25.80 9.75
C VAL A 9 41.19 24.28 9.94
N LEU A 10 41.29 23.47 8.87
CA LEU A 10 41.00 22.03 8.90
C LEU A 10 42.23 21.11 9.14
N LYS A 11 43.32 21.61 9.74
CA LYS A 11 44.55 20.82 9.98
C LYS A 11 44.81 20.36 11.42
N GLU A 12 44.11 20.92 12.41
CA GLU A 12 44.35 20.72 13.85
C GLU A 12 43.69 19.47 14.47
N LEU A 13 43.01 18.61 13.69
CA LEU A 13 42.38 17.37 14.19
C LEU A 13 43.12 16.08 13.79
N SER A 14 44.34 16.18 13.24
CA SER A 14 45.11 15.02 12.74
C SER A 14 46.32 14.61 13.60
N LYS A 15 46.53 15.21 14.78
CA LYS A 15 47.71 15.00 15.63
C LYS A 15 47.44 14.96 17.14
N ALA A 16 46.59 14.05 17.59
CA ALA A 16 46.53 13.64 19.00
C ALA A 16 47.10 12.20 19.14
N THR A 17 48.22 12.03 19.84
CA THR A 17 48.84 10.71 20.07
C THR A 17 48.67 10.29 21.52
N LEU A 18 47.86 9.25 21.76
CA LEU A 18 47.78 8.56 23.05
C LEU A 18 48.15 7.08 22.90
N LYS A 19 48.75 6.51 23.96
CA LYS A 19 49.52 5.25 23.90
C LYS A 19 48.98 4.19 24.87
N ARG A 20 48.99 2.94 24.39
CA ARG A 20 48.98 1.66 25.15
C ARG A 20 47.68 1.30 25.90
N PRO A 21 47.47 0.00 26.25
CA PRO A 21 47.94 -1.22 25.58
C PRO A 21 46.85 -2.30 25.40
N PHE A 22 47.02 -3.16 24.38
CA PHE A 22 46.34 -4.46 24.33
C PHE A 22 47.15 -5.52 25.10
N PRO A 23 46.51 -6.40 25.89
CA PRO A 23 47.01 -7.75 26.13
C PRO A 23 46.64 -8.67 24.95
N GLY A 24 47.42 -9.73 24.74
CA GLY A 24 47.15 -10.73 23.69
C GLY A 24 47.98 -12.00 23.90
N CYS A 25 47.95 -12.88 22.91
CA CYS A 25 48.45 -14.27 22.94
C CYS A 25 47.50 -15.24 23.70
N GLY A 26 47.32 -16.50 23.28
CA GLY A 26 48.03 -17.21 22.21
C GLY A 26 47.19 -18.22 21.44
N GLN A 27 47.73 -18.63 20.29
CA GLN A 27 47.22 -19.75 19.50
C GLN A 27 47.59 -21.08 20.16
N ASN A 28 46.82 -22.14 19.90
CA ASN A 28 47.40 -23.47 19.74
C ASN A 28 46.53 -24.33 18.82
N THR A 29 47.15 -25.31 18.15
CA THR A 29 46.54 -26.19 17.15
C THR A 29 46.82 -27.67 17.46
N TRP A 30 46.14 -28.56 16.73
CA TRP A 30 46.35 -30.01 16.59
C TRP A 30 45.57 -31.00 17.50
N LEU A 31 44.88 -31.91 16.79
CA LEU A 31 44.67 -33.36 17.02
C LEU A 31 43.79 -33.90 18.18
N THR A 32 42.64 -34.43 17.75
CA THR A 32 42.12 -35.78 18.03
C THR A 32 42.76 -36.64 19.13
N THR A 33 41.93 -37.22 20.02
CA THR A 33 41.71 -38.69 20.04
C THR A 33 40.52 -39.16 20.91
N ARG A 34 39.89 -40.25 20.44
CA ARG A 34 39.19 -41.34 21.15
C ARG A 34 38.39 -41.12 22.45
N SER A 35 37.10 -41.45 22.32
CA SER A 35 36.28 -42.28 23.22
C SER A 35 36.97 -43.02 24.37
N CYS A 36 36.33 -43.01 25.55
CA CYS A 36 36.23 -44.18 26.42
C CYS A 36 34.87 -44.18 27.15
N CYS A 37 34.29 -45.35 27.44
CA CYS A 37 33.01 -45.51 28.12
C CYS A 37 33.19 -46.22 29.46
N PHE A 38 32.49 -45.78 30.52
CA PHE A 38 32.07 -46.46 31.76
C PHE A 38 31.37 -45.40 32.63
N GLY A 39 30.47 -45.67 33.58
CA GLY A 39 29.85 -46.93 34.04
C GLY A 39 28.75 -46.57 35.07
N ALA A 40 27.77 -47.44 35.30
CA ALA A 40 26.56 -47.08 36.07
C ALA A 40 26.74 -47.13 37.60
N ALA A 41 26.00 -46.27 38.32
CA ALA A 41 25.67 -46.44 39.73
C ALA A 41 24.29 -45.83 40.03
N SER A 42 23.50 -46.48 40.90
CA SER A 42 22.18 -46.03 41.37
C SER A 42 22.05 -46.39 42.85
N VAL A 43 21.59 -45.45 43.68
CA VAL A 43 21.16 -45.70 45.07
C VAL A 43 19.99 -44.76 45.42
N ASP A 44 19.00 -45.30 46.11
CA ASP A 44 17.72 -44.68 46.48
C ASP A 44 17.76 -44.25 47.97
N ALA A 45 17.18 -43.10 48.34
CA ALA A 45 17.06 -42.67 49.75
C ALA A 45 15.91 -41.67 49.96
N ARG A 46 15.34 -41.68 51.17
CA ARG A 46 14.00 -41.12 51.51
C ARG A 46 14.03 -40.57 52.95
N ALA A 47 13.14 -39.70 53.43
CA ALA A 47 11.84 -39.26 52.90
C ALA A 47 11.74 -37.70 52.84
N ALA A 48 10.70 -36.93 53.24
CA ALA A 48 9.50 -37.15 54.08
C ALA A 48 8.24 -36.42 53.54
N GLN A 49 7.53 -35.63 54.36
CA GLN A 49 6.22 -35.03 54.06
C GLN A 49 6.09 -33.61 54.62
N LEU A 50 5.31 -32.75 53.95
CA LEU A 50 4.19 -32.01 54.54
C LEU A 50 3.16 -31.64 53.44
N LYS A 51 1.98 -31.14 53.82
CA LYS A 51 0.72 -31.38 53.07
C LYS A 51 -0.34 -30.29 53.35
N VAL A 52 -1.41 -30.24 52.52
CA VAL A 52 -2.77 -29.65 52.79
C VAL A 52 -2.87 -28.10 52.71
N PHE A 53 -3.88 -27.44 52.08
CA PHE A 53 -4.96 -27.83 51.14
C PHE A 53 -5.48 -26.62 50.29
N HIS A 54 -6.49 -26.85 49.42
CA HIS A 54 -7.22 -25.84 48.61
C HIS A 54 -8.18 -24.90 49.39
N ALA A 55 -8.49 -23.73 48.79
CA ALA A 55 -9.84 -23.15 48.70
C ALA A 55 -9.95 -22.16 47.51
N ALA A 56 -11.15 -21.67 47.15
CA ALA A 56 -11.40 -20.81 45.99
C ALA A 56 -12.57 -19.81 46.21
N ALA A 57 -12.88 -19.00 45.17
CA ALA A 57 -14.18 -18.35 44.83
C ALA A 57 -14.34 -16.81 44.90
N HIS A 58 -14.74 -16.25 43.74
CA HIS A 58 -15.78 -15.23 43.47
C HIS A 58 -15.77 -13.76 44.02
N ARG A 59 -15.68 -12.83 43.03
CA ARG A 59 -16.52 -11.62 42.79
C ARG A 59 -16.53 -10.38 43.72
N SER A 60 -16.05 -9.27 43.13
CA SER A 60 -16.84 -8.06 42.77
C SER A 60 -16.95 -6.81 43.69
N ALA A 61 -16.42 -5.69 43.14
CA ALA A 61 -16.87 -4.28 43.25
C ALA A 61 -16.72 -3.46 44.55
N LEU A 62 -15.95 -2.34 44.50
CA LEU A 62 -16.51 -0.97 44.42
C LEU A 62 -15.44 0.16 44.28
N ARG A 63 -15.87 1.25 43.61
CA ARG A 63 -15.35 2.64 43.47
C ARG A 63 -14.06 3.11 44.19
N THR A 64 -13.20 3.84 43.45
CA THR A 64 -12.73 5.21 43.82
C THR A 64 -12.12 5.98 42.62
N VAL A 65 -12.35 7.30 42.53
CA VAL A 65 -11.96 8.26 41.46
C VAL A 65 -11.96 9.67 42.09
N PRO A 66 -10.93 10.54 41.90
CA PRO A 66 -11.09 11.71 41.01
C PRO A 66 -9.80 12.29 40.33
N LEU A 67 -10.00 13.37 39.55
CA LEU A 67 -9.09 14.25 38.80
C LEU A 67 -8.57 13.70 37.45
N SER A 68 -8.94 14.17 36.24
CA SER A 68 -9.29 15.50 35.65
C SER A 68 -8.07 16.36 35.29
N ALA A 69 -7.93 17.02 34.13
CA ALA A 69 -8.68 17.17 32.85
C ALA A 69 -7.72 17.87 31.82
N PRO A 70 -8.11 18.34 30.60
CA PRO A 70 -9.38 18.26 29.87
C PRO A 70 -9.30 17.84 28.38
N PHE A 71 -10.46 17.48 27.80
CA PHE A 71 -10.76 17.55 26.36
C PHE A 71 -12.24 17.95 26.20
N ARG A 72 -12.60 18.72 25.15
CA ARG A 72 -13.96 19.27 24.93
C ARG A 72 -14.10 19.78 23.48
N PRO A 73 -15.33 19.93 22.92
CA PRO A 73 -16.27 18.83 22.64
C PRO A 73 -16.92 18.95 21.23
N TYR A 74 -17.78 18.00 20.88
CA TYR A 74 -18.97 18.27 20.06
C TYR A 74 -20.19 17.60 20.71
N CYS A 75 -21.35 18.27 20.66
CA CYS A 75 -22.58 17.84 21.33
C CYS A 75 -23.66 17.42 20.31
N THR A 76 -24.55 16.52 20.73
CA THR A 76 -25.77 16.13 20.01
C THR A 76 -27.03 16.72 20.66
N ASN A 77 -28.12 16.77 19.90
CA ASN A 77 -29.38 17.44 20.27
C ASN A 77 -30.16 16.76 21.42
N THR A 78 -31.08 17.53 22.01
CA THR A 78 -32.22 17.05 22.80
C THR A 78 -33.47 17.84 22.40
N GLU A 79 -34.60 17.17 22.22
CA GLU A 79 -35.90 17.78 21.90
C GLU A 79 -36.74 18.06 23.17
N GLY A 80 -37.79 18.88 23.03
CA GLY A 80 -39.05 18.66 23.75
C GLY A 80 -39.30 19.45 25.04
N ALA A 81 -39.89 20.64 24.90
CA ALA A 81 -40.85 21.20 25.86
C ALA A 81 -41.75 22.21 25.13
N ALA A 82 -43.06 22.16 25.35
CA ALA A 82 -44.04 23.07 24.73
C ALA A 82 -44.83 23.85 25.80
N VAL A 83 -45.26 25.05 25.45
CA VAL A 83 -46.30 25.82 26.15
C VAL A 83 -47.14 26.52 25.09
N GLU A 84 -48.46 26.36 25.17
CA GLU A 84 -49.44 26.95 24.27
C GLU A 84 -49.86 28.35 24.73
N LEU A 85 -50.30 29.20 23.79
CA LEU A 85 -51.18 30.34 24.04
C LEU A 85 -52.01 30.60 22.77
N ASP A 86 -53.22 31.12 22.96
CA ASP A 86 -54.39 30.60 22.25
C ASP A 86 -54.98 31.52 21.14
N GLU A 87 -56.04 31.03 20.51
CA GLU A 87 -57.08 31.64 19.66
C GLU A 87 -57.36 33.17 19.85
N GLN A 88 -57.95 33.93 18.90
CA GLN A 88 -58.64 33.67 17.62
C GLN A 88 -58.78 35.02 16.85
N LEU A 89 -59.00 35.01 15.52
CA LEU A 89 -60.09 35.74 14.80
C LEU A 89 -59.89 35.81 13.26
N LYS A 90 -60.98 36.08 12.52
CA LYS A 90 -61.09 36.08 11.05
C LYS A 90 -61.18 37.50 10.47
N LYS A 91 -60.70 37.74 9.24
CA LYS A 91 -61.59 38.04 8.10
C LYS A 91 -60.94 38.22 6.70
N ASP A 92 -61.75 37.80 5.74
CA ASP A 92 -61.88 38.09 4.30
C ASP A 92 -61.31 39.44 3.77
N GLY A 93 -60.78 39.42 2.54
CA GLY A 93 -60.42 40.60 1.73
C GLY A 93 -59.68 40.22 0.44
N ALA A 94 -59.87 40.96 -0.66
CA ALA A 94 -59.35 40.60 -1.98
C ALA A 94 -58.60 41.75 -2.70
N ASP A 95 -57.86 41.35 -3.74
CA ASP A 95 -57.37 42.10 -4.90
C ASP A 95 -56.22 43.14 -4.80
N SER A 96 -55.50 43.15 -5.93
CA SER A 96 -54.76 44.25 -6.57
C SER A 96 -53.24 44.45 -6.37
N GLU A 97 -52.63 44.64 -7.55
CA GLU A 97 -51.41 45.39 -7.92
C GLU A 97 -50.01 45.05 -7.37
N THR A 98 -49.23 44.50 -8.30
CA THR A 98 -47.79 44.72 -8.52
C THR A 98 -47.19 46.00 -7.92
N THR A 99 -46.30 45.84 -6.95
CA THR A 99 -45.19 46.79 -6.71
C THR A 99 -43.86 46.07 -6.52
N SER A 100 -42.77 46.74 -6.86
CA SER A 100 -41.42 46.15 -6.92
C SER A 100 -40.78 45.99 -5.54
N ASP A 101 -40.63 44.78 -5.04
CA ASP A 101 -39.91 44.55 -3.78
C ASP A 101 -38.45 44.13 -4.04
N LYS A 102 -37.56 45.14 -4.12
CA LYS A 102 -36.09 44.95 -4.14
C LYS A 102 -35.58 44.51 -2.75
N ARG A 103 -36.10 43.41 -2.20
CA ARG A 103 -35.56 42.82 -0.97
C ARG A 103 -34.14 42.35 -1.23
N ARG A 104 -33.20 43.02 -0.59
CA ARG A 104 -31.82 42.58 -0.46
C ARG A 104 -31.84 41.20 0.17
N ASN A 105 -31.55 40.14 -0.60
CA ASN A 105 -31.31 38.84 -0.02
C ASN A 105 -30.17 38.98 1.00
N ALA A 106 -30.45 38.64 2.26
CA ALA A 106 -29.40 38.45 3.25
C ALA A 106 -28.40 37.40 2.71
N GLY A 107 -27.12 37.57 3.04
CA GLY A 107 -26.04 36.77 2.46
C GLY A 107 -26.11 35.30 2.87
N ILE A 108 -26.93 34.51 2.17
CA ILE A 108 -26.92 33.06 2.23
C ILE A 108 -25.56 32.60 1.70
N LEU A 109 -24.72 32.09 2.61
CA LEU A 109 -23.48 31.41 2.25
C LEU A 109 -23.80 30.31 1.22
N PRO A 110 -23.18 30.29 0.03
CA PRO A 110 -23.46 29.28 -0.99
C PRO A 110 -23.26 27.88 -0.42
N SER A 111 -24.22 26.98 -0.65
CA SER A 111 -24.10 25.61 -0.17
C SER A 111 -22.97 24.87 -0.90
N LEU A 112 -22.46 23.76 -0.34
CA LEU A 112 -21.34 23.03 -0.95
C LEU A 112 -21.70 22.57 -2.38
N GLU A 113 -22.96 22.26 -2.62
CA GLU A 113 -23.52 21.91 -3.92
C GLU A 113 -23.57 23.11 -4.88
N ASP A 114 -23.87 24.33 -4.40
CA ASP A 114 -23.80 25.55 -5.21
C ASP A 114 -22.34 25.88 -5.58
N LEU A 115 -21.41 25.77 -4.62
CA LEU A 115 -19.97 25.99 -4.85
C LEU A 115 -19.42 24.98 -5.88
N LEU A 116 -19.79 23.71 -5.75
CA LEU A 116 -19.44 22.67 -6.72
C LEU A 116 -20.08 22.93 -8.10
N PHE A 117 -21.33 23.39 -8.15
CA PHE A 117 -21.98 23.80 -9.39
C PHE A 117 -21.18 24.88 -10.10
N TYR A 118 -20.87 26.00 -9.43
CA TYR A 118 -20.11 27.09 -10.06
C TYR A 118 -18.70 26.67 -10.50
N THR A 119 -18.07 25.73 -9.77
CA THR A 119 -16.76 25.15 -10.12
C THR A 119 -16.80 24.36 -11.44
N VAL A 120 -17.87 23.60 -11.70
CA VAL A 120 -18.02 22.78 -12.93
C VAL A 120 -18.66 23.57 -14.08
N ALA A 121 -19.49 24.57 -13.76
CA ALA A 121 -20.19 25.39 -14.73
C ALA A 121 -19.27 26.41 -15.43
N GLU A 122 -18.15 26.83 -14.80
CA GLU A 122 -17.21 27.81 -15.36
C GLU A 122 -17.90 29.12 -15.82
N GLY A 123 -18.93 29.54 -15.06
CA GLY A 123 -19.74 30.73 -15.35
C GLY A 123 -21.01 30.50 -16.20
N GLN A 124 -21.29 29.27 -16.64
CA GLN A 124 -22.52 28.94 -17.39
C GLN A 124 -23.74 28.76 -16.46
N GLU A 125 -24.95 29.05 -16.95
CA GLU A 125 -26.20 28.88 -16.17
C GLU A 125 -26.67 27.41 -16.06
N LYS A 126 -26.23 26.55 -16.98
CA LYS A 126 -26.52 25.11 -17.02
C LYS A 126 -25.23 24.33 -17.28
N ILE A 127 -25.09 23.15 -16.67
CA ILE A 127 -23.99 22.22 -16.91
C ILE A 127 -24.46 21.12 -17.86
N PRO A 128 -23.81 20.89 -19.02
CA PRO A 128 -24.01 19.69 -19.83
C PRO A 128 -23.57 18.45 -19.04
N ALA A 129 -24.42 17.43 -18.93
CA ALA A 129 -24.15 16.24 -18.13
C ALA A 129 -22.88 15.50 -18.57
N HIS A 130 -22.54 15.53 -19.86
CA HIS A 130 -21.28 14.97 -20.37
C HIS A 130 -20.05 15.72 -19.82
N LYS A 131 -20.14 17.05 -19.61
CA LYS A 131 -19.05 17.86 -19.04
C LYS A 131 -18.80 17.45 -17.58
N PHE A 132 -19.87 17.33 -16.78
CA PHE A 132 -19.78 16.83 -15.40
C PHE A 132 -19.18 15.42 -15.35
N LEU A 133 -19.65 14.48 -16.18
CA LEU A 133 -19.15 13.11 -16.20
C LEU A 133 -17.69 13.00 -16.69
N SER A 134 -17.26 13.85 -17.62
CA SER A 134 -15.86 13.92 -18.05
C SER A 134 -14.95 14.53 -16.97
N ALA A 135 -15.38 15.61 -16.32
CA ALA A 135 -14.63 16.22 -15.22
C ALA A 135 -14.56 15.30 -13.99
N LEU A 136 -15.64 14.55 -13.69
CA LEU A 136 -15.63 13.51 -12.67
C LEU A 136 -14.59 12.41 -12.99
N LYS A 137 -14.53 11.92 -14.24
CA LYS A 137 -13.51 10.96 -14.68
C LYS A 137 -12.09 11.52 -14.59
N ALA A 138 -11.90 12.82 -14.84
CA ALA A 138 -10.59 13.48 -14.71
C ALA A 138 -10.03 13.45 -13.27
N THR A 139 -10.89 13.34 -12.25
CA THR A 139 -10.45 13.13 -10.85
C THR A 139 -9.91 11.72 -10.58
N GLY A 140 -10.08 10.78 -11.53
CA GLY A 140 -9.76 9.37 -11.41
C GLY A 140 -10.90 8.50 -10.88
N LEU A 141 -12.00 9.08 -10.41
CA LEU A 141 -13.19 8.32 -10.02
C LEU A 141 -13.91 7.74 -11.24
N ARG A 142 -14.41 6.51 -11.09
CA ARG A 142 -15.19 5.81 -12.11
C ARG A 142 -16.69 5.99 -11.88
N THR A 143 -17.47 6.10 -12.95
CA THR A 143 -18.94 6.22 -12.89
C THR A 143 -19.66 4.95 -12.40
N GLY A 144 -18.91 3.89 -12.10
CA GLY A 144 -19.39 2.66 -11.45
C GLY A 144 -18.94 2.53 -9.99
N ASP A 145 -18.37 3.58 -9.39
CA ASP A 145 -18.00 3.59 -7.97
C ASP A 145 -19.26 3.42 -7.09
N PRO A 146 -19.34 2.40 -6.21
CA PRO A 146 -20.48 2.17 -5.33
C PRO A 146 -20.88 3.40 -4.49
N ARG A 147 -19.92 4.25 -4.09
CA ARG A 147 -20.16 5.47 -3.29
C ARG A 147 -20.80 6.61 -4.10
N LEU A 148 -20.86 6.48 -5.43
CA LEU A 148 -21.52 7.41 -6.35
C LEU A 148 -22.86 6.88 -6.89
N LYS A 149 -23.31 5.70 -6.46
CA LYS A 149 -24.50 5.03 -6.99
C LYS A 149 -25.73 5.95 -7.02
N GLU A 150 -26.07 6.55 -5.88
CA GLU A 150 -27.25 7.43 -5.75
C GLU A 150 -27.17 8.66 -6.66
N CYS A 151 -25.98 9.28 -6.77
CA CYS A 151 -25.76 10.38 -7.70
C CYS A 151 -25.96 9.94 -9.16
N MET A 152 -25.39 8.79 -9.55
CA MET A 152 -25.50 8.27 -10.91
C MET A 152 -26.92 7.79 -11.26
N GLU A 153 -27.70 7.30 -10.30
CA GLU A 153 -29.11 6.92 -10.48
C GLU A 153 -30.02 8.16 -10.56
N THR A 154 -29.86 9.11 -9.63
CA THR A 154 -30.59 10.38 -9.62
C THR A 154 -30.32 11.21 -10.88
N LEU A 155 -29.08 11.20 -11.39
CA LEU A 155 -28.69 11.83 -12.65
C LEU A 155 -29.41 11.19 -13.85
N LYS A 156 -29.42 9.86 -13.95
CA LYS A 156 -30.14 9.13 -15.02
C LYS A 156 -31.64 9.41 -14.98
N GLU A 157 -32.25 9.47 -13.81
CA GLU A 157 -33.67 9.83 -13.67
C GLU A 157 -33.95 11.28 -14.05
N THR A 158 -33.09 12.20 -13.65
CA THR A 158 -33.27 13.64 -13.88
C THR A 158 -33.14 13.96 -15.37
N LEU A 159 -32.16 13.37 -16.06
CA LEU A 159 -32.01 13.55 -17.51
C LEU A 159 -33.18 12.95 -18.30
N LYS A 160 -33.76 11.82 -17.86
CA LYS A 160 -35.00 11.25 -18.44
C LYS A 160 -36.25 12.14 -18.25
N LYS A 161 -36.23 13.08 -17.30
CA LYS A 161 -37.36 13.95 -16.93
C LYS A 161 -37.18 15.40 -17.40
N SER A 162 -36.02 15.75 -17.95
CA SER A 162 -35.69 17.09 -18.45
C SER A 162 -36.14 17.26 -19.91
N SER A 163 -36.65 18.44 -20.27
CA SER A 163 -37.02 18.79 -21.65
C SER A 163 -35.85 18.66 -22.63
N ASP A 164 -34.66 19.02 -22.14
CA ASP A 164 -33.46 19.16 -22.97
C ASP A 164 -32.64 17.85 -22.99
N GLY A 165 -32.96 16.88 -22.14
CA GLY A 165 -32.32 15.56 -21.99
C GLY A 165 -30.83 15.55 -21.58
N ILE A 166 -30.13 16.67 -21.68
CA ILE A 166 -28.66 16.75 -21.77
C ILE A 166 -28.06 17.67 -20.70
N THR A 167 -28.80 18.67 -20.21
CA THR A 167 -28.30 19.73 -19.31
C THR A 167 -28.94 19.73 -17.93
N LEU A 168 -28.17 20.14 -16.93
CA LEU A 168 -28.57 20.34 -15.54
C LEU A 168 -28.51 21.83 -15.18
N ASP A 169 -29.61 22.40 -14.69
CA ASP A 169 -29.55 23.67 -13.94
C ASP A 169 -29.03 23.46 -12.50
N ARG A 170 -28.86 24.55 -11.74
CA ARG A 170 -28.33 24.53 -10.39
C ARG A 170 -29.15 23.68 -9.41
N HIS A 171 -30.47 23.66 -9.53
CA HIS A 171 -31.36 22.91 -8.65
C HIS A 171 -31.35 21.41 -8.99
N LEU A 172 -31.41 21.07 -10.29
CA LEU A 172 -31.28 19.70 -10.77
C LEU A 172 -29.89 19.12 -10.44
N PHE A 173 -28.83 19.91 -10.59
CA PHE A 173 -27.48 19.51 -10.18
C PHE A 173 -27.39 19.24 -8.67
N LYS A 174 -27.85 20.18 -7.82
CA LYS A 174 -27.88 20.00 -6.35
C LYS A 174 -28.60 18.71 -5.95
N LYS A 175 -29.79 18.47 -6.53
CA LYS A 175 -30.54 17.22 -6.32
C LYS A 175 -29.74 15.97 -6.71
N CYS A 176 -28.96 16.01 -7.78
CA CYS A 176 -28.13 14.88 -8.21
C CYS A 176 -26.91 14.65 -7.30
N VAL A 177 -26.29 15.70 -6.74
CA VAL A 177 -25.04 15.54 -5.96
C VAL A 177 -25.23 15.40 -4.45
N GLN A 178 -26.40 15.78 -3.91
CA GLN A 178 -26.64 15.90 -2.45
C GLN A 178 -26.17 14.68 -1.61
N SER A 179 -26.51 13.45 -2.00
CA SER A 179 -26.15 12.24 -1.23
C SER A 179 -24.66 11.96 -1.18
N ASN A 180 -23.89 12.46 -2.16
CA ASN A 180 -22.48 12.12 -2.36
C ASN A 180 -21.58 13.37 -2.35
N ILE A 181 -22.10 14.52 -1.88
CA ILE A 181 -21.45 15.83 -1.96
C ILE A 181 -20.08 15.86 -1.27
N VAL A 182 -19.86 15.11 -0.19
CA VAL A 182 -18.57 15.08 0.52
C VAL A 182 -17.47 14.51 -0.38
N LEU A 183 -17.71 13.33 -0.97
CA LEU A 183 -16.77 12.67 -1.88
C LEU A 183 -16.54 13.50 -3.16
N LEU A 184 -17.60 14.07 -3.72
CA LEU A 184 -17.50 14.95 -4.90
C LEU A 184 -16.73 16.25 -4.56
N THR A 185 -16.94 16.83 -3.38
CA THR A 185 -16.18 18.01 -2.93
C THR A 185 -14.71 17.70 -2.74
N GLN A 186 -14.36 16.51 -2.22
CA GLN A 186 -12.96 16.06 -2.14
C GLN A 186 -12.34 15.90 -3.53
N ALA A 187 -13.05 15.25 -4.45
CA ALA A 187 -12.62 15.00 -5.82
C ALA A 187 -12.32 16.31 -6.58
N PHE A 188 -13.34 17.19 -6.69
CA PHE A 188 -13.25 18.42 -7.47
C PHE A 188 -12.40 19.52 -6.83
N ARG A 189 -12.13 19.46 -5.52
CA ARG A 189 -11.18 20.37 -4.83
C ARG A 189 -9.77 19.78 -4.69
N LYS A 190 -9.44 18.73 -5.46
CA LYS A 190 -8.14 18.05 -5.48
C LYS A 190 -7.65 17.64 -4.07
N LYS A 191 -8.53 17.05 -3.26
CA LYS A 191 -8.23 16.58 -1.89
C LYS A 191 -8.03 15.08 -1.76
N PHE A 192 -7.96 14.36 -2.86
CA PHE A 192 -7.47 13.00 -2.91
C PHE A 192 -5.93 12.94 -2.82
N VAL A 193 -5.44 11.78 -2.41
CA VAL A 193 -4.02 11.47 -2.20
C VAL A 193 -3.16 11.62 -3.46
N ILE A 194 -3.76 11.62 -4.65
CA ILE A 194 -3.13 12.06 -5.90
C ILE A 194 -3.98 13.21 -6.49
N PRO A 195 -3.61 14.48 -6.23
CA PRO A 195 -4.33 15.67 -6.70
C PRO A 195 -4.42 15.83 -8.23
N ASP A 196 -3.36 15.45 -8.94
CA ASP A 196 -3.28 15.48 -10.40
C ASP A 196 -3.20 14.05 -10.95
N PHE A 197 -4.37 13.40 -10.96
CA PHE A 197 -4.46 11.99 -11.34
C PHE A 197 -4.14 11.77 -12.83
N GLN A 198 -4.52 12.71 -13.71
CA GLN A 198 -4.26 12.57 -15.16
C GLN A 198 -2.76 12.57 -15.46
N SER A 199 -2.02 13.54 -14.94
CA SER A 199 -0.56 13.60 -15.08
C SER A 199 0.10 12.35 -14.49
N PHE A 200 -0.32 11.92 -13.29
CA PHE A 200 0.16 10.67 -12.70
C PHE A 200 -0.10 9.44 -13.59
N THR A 201 -1.29 9.32 -14.19
CA THR A 201 -1.63 8.18 -15.05
C THR A 201 -0.82 8.11 -16.34
N SER A 202 -0.45 9.24 -16.95
CA SER A 202 0.41 9.24 -18.14
C SER A 202 1.80 8.66 -17.86
N HIS A 203 2.39 8.98 -16.70
CA HIS A 203 3.64 8.34 -16.28
C HIS A 203 3.46 6.83 -16.03
N ILE A 204 2.28 6.38 -15.56
CA ILE A 204 1.98 4.94 -15.41
C ILE A 204 1.87 4.24 -16.77
N ASP A 205 1.35 4.93 -17.80
CA ASP A 205 1.32 4.41 -19.18
C ASP A 205 2.74 4.27 -19.76
N GLU A 206 3.61 5.26 -19.52
CA GLU A 206 5.04 5.21 -19.89
C GLU A 206 5.79 4.06 -19.20
N LEU A 207 5.59 3.88 -17.88
CA LEU A 207 6.15 2.77 -17.10
C LEU A 207 5.62 1.40 -17.56
N TYR A 208 4.34 1.33 -17.98
CA TYR A 208 3.75 0.12 -18.52
C TYR A 208 4.40 -0.28 -19.85
N GLU A 209 4.60 0.66 -20.78
CA GLU A 209 5.26 0.40 -22.07
C GLU A 209 6.77 0.09 -21.89
N SER A 210 7.48 0.76 -20.97
CA SER A 210 8.87 0.41 -20.58
C SER A 210 9.01 -1.08 -20.22
N ALA A 211 8.13 -1.58 -19.34
CA ALA A 211 8.15 -2.96 -18.90
C ALA A 211 7.62 -3.98 -19.95
N LYS A 212 6.88 -3.52 -20.96
CA LYS A 212 6.27 -4.35 -22.01
C LYS A 212 7.29 -4.89 -23.01
N ASP A 213 8.25 -4.05 -23.40
CA ASP A 213 9.30 -4.38 -24.38
C ASP A 213 10.31 -5.43 -23.88
N LEU A 214 10.26 -5.77 -22.59
CA LEU A 214 10.88 -6.97 -22.04
C LEU A 214 10.23 -8.23 -22.62
N THR A 215 10.71 -8.61 -23.80
CA THR A 215 10.55 -9.92 -24.42
C THR A 215 11.72 -10.81 -24.01
N GLY A 216 11.48 -12.13 -23.93
CA GLY A 216 12.29 -13.05 -23.13
C GLY A 216 13.81 -13.00 -23.40
N GLY A 217 14.59 -12.87 -22.33
CA GLY A 217 16.06 -12.85 -22.37
C GLY A 217 16.69 -11.60 -21.76
N GLN A 218 15.98 -10.46 -21.75
CA GLN A 218 16.50 -9.18 -21.24
C GLN A 218 15.93 -8.82 -19.87
N THR A 219 16.82 -8.59 -18.90
CA THR A 219 16.57 -7.65 -17.79
C THR A 219 17.41 -6.41 -18.06
N GLY A 220 16.85 -5.20 -17.91
CA GLY A 220 17.51 -3.97 -18.40
C GLY A 220 18.93 -3.78 -17.86
N ARG A 221 19.15 -4.15 -16.59
CA ARG A 221 20.41 -3.98 -15.87
C ARG A 221 21.47 -5.06 -16.13
N GLU A 222 21.20 -6.10 -16.92
CA GLU A 222 22.26 -6.99 -17.41
C GLU A 222 23.03 -6.35 -18.58
N LYS A 223 22.38 -5.57 -19.46
CA LYS A 223 23.09 -4.81 -20.52
C LYS A 223 24.09 -3.81 -19.95
N ASP A 224 23.66 -2.94 -19.03
CA ASP A 224 24.54 -1.92 -18.45
C ASP A 224 25.75 -2.54 -17.73
N ARG A 225 25.52 -3.66 -17.00
CA ARG A 225 26.59 -4.40 -16.33
C ARG A 225 27.50 -5.15 -17.28
N GLU A 226 26.97 -5.74 -18.35
CA GLU A 226 27.81 -6.32 -19.39
C GLU A 226 28.63 -5.26 -20.12
N GLU A 227 28.12 -4.04 -20.32
CA GLU A 227 28.88 -2.92 -20.90
C GLU A 227 29.94 -2.30 -19.97
N GLU A 228 29.73 -2.29 -18.64
CA GLU A 228 30.77 -1.90 -17.67
C GLU A 228 31.80 -3.02 -17.47
N GLU A 229 31.37 -4.28 -17.34
CA GLU A 229 32.29 -5.41 -17.23
C GLU A 229 33.07 -5.64 -18.52
N GLN A 230 32.47 -5.47 -19.71
CA GLN A 230 33.19 -5.62 -20.98
C GLN A 230 34.29 -4.56 -21.11
N ARG A 231 34.00 -3.30 -20.72
CA ARG A 231 35.02 -2.23 -20.60
C ARG A 231 36.19 -2.58 -19.65
N CYS A 232 36.00 -3.52 -18.74
CA CYS A 232 37.06 -4.06 -17.88
C CYS A 232 37.74 -5.31 -18.48
N ARG A 233 36.98 -6.15 -19.22
CA ARG A 233 37.43 -7.40 -19.85
C ARG A 233 38.31 -7.19 -21.09
N ASP A 234 38.22 -6.04 -21.77
CA ASP A 234 39.08 -5.70 -22.92
C ASP A 234 40.60 -5.67 -22.58
N SER A 235 40.97 -5.89 -21.32
CA SER A 235 42.34 -6.10 -20.85
C SER A 235 42.82 -7.58 -20.85
N ARG A 236 41.94 -8.57 -21.07
CA ARG A 236 42.27 -10.01 -21.05
C ARG A 236 41.45 -10.82 -22.06
N MET A 237 42.07 -11.13 -23.19
CA MET A 237 41.55 -12.05 -24.18
C MET A 237 41.96 -13.49 -23.83
N ASP A 238 41.02 -14.34 -23.39
CA ASP A 238 40.98 -15.74 -23.85
C ASP A 238 39.72 -16.52 -23.47
N SER A 239 39.38 -17.50 -24.30
CA SER A 239 38.37 -18.56 -24.14
C SER A 239 36.87 -18.17 -24.09
N ALA A 240 36.05 -19.03 -24.70
CA ALA A 240 34.63 -18.76 -24.97
C ALA A 240 33.72 -18.98 -23.76
N ASN A 241 32.81 -18.02 -23.53
CA ASN A 241 31.58 -18.24 -22.75
C ASN A 241 30.40 -17.70 -23.56
N THR A 242 29.59 -18.60 -24.13
CA THR A 242 28.36 -18.23 -24.85
C THR A 242 27.38 -17.56 -23.90
N GLY A 243 26.93 -16.34 -24.21
CA GLY A 243 25.98 -15.58 -23.39
C GLY A 243 24.77 -16.42 -23.00
N LYS A 244 24.60 -16.66 -21.69
CA LYS A 244 23.66 -17.66 -21.19
C LYS A 244 22.32 -17.01 -20.85
N GLU A 245 21.59 -16.65 -21.92
CA GLU A 245 20.30 -15.95 -21.94
C GLU A 245 19.44 -16.24 -20.70
N MET A 246 18.90 -15.17 -20.09
CA MET A 246 17.88 -15.28 -19.04
C MET A 246 16.57 -15.81 -19.61
N LYS A 247 16.49 -17.12 -19.86
CA LYS A 247 15.29 -17.80 -20.36
C LYS A 247 14.12 -17.61 -19.38
N THR A 248 13.28 -16.64 -19.70
CA THR A 248 11.99 -16.40 -19.04
C THR A 248 10.99 -17.45 -19.49
N GLN A 249 10.19 -18.01 -18.58
CA GLN A 249 9.26 -19.10 -18.91
C GLN A 249 7.92 -18.89 -18.20
N VAL A 250 6.81 -19.15 -18.90
CA VAL A 250 5.48 -19.23 -18.29
C VAL A 250 5.46 -20.50 -17.43
N ALA A 251 4.85 -20.44 -16.24
CA ALA A 251 4.73 -21.62 -15.39
C ALA A 251 3.98 -22.75 -16.11
N ASP A 252 4.65 -23.89 -16.30
CA ASP A 252 4.20 -24.99 -17.16
C ASP A 252 4.07 -26.34 -16.42
N TYR A 253 4.34 -26.36 -15.11
CA TYR A 253 4.16 -27.54 -14.26
C TYR A 253 2.70 -28.03 -14.15
N ILE A 254 1.73 -27.17 -14.51
CA ILE A 254 0.32 -27.54 -14.73
C ILE A 254 -0.22 -26.92 -16.04
N PRO A 255 -1.09 -27.63 -16.78
CA PRO A 255 -1.54 -27.22 -18.10
C PRO A 255 -2.49 -26.00 -18.10
N GLN A 256 -2.96 -25.55 -16.94
CA GLN A 256 -3.81 -24.36 -16.79
C GLN A 256 -2.97 -23.08 -16.84
N LEU A 257 -1.77 -23.08 -16.26
CA LEU A 257 -0.85 -21.94 -16.31
C LEU A 257 -0.14 -21.88 -17.68
N ALA A 258 0.24 -23.03 -18.25
CA ALA A 258 0.86 -23.15 -19.56
C ALA A 258 0.02 -22.58 -20.73
N LYS A 259 -1.30 -22.39 -20.54
CA LYS A 259 -2.22 -21.83 -21.55
C LYS A 259 -2.14 -20.31 -21.69
N PHE A 260 -1.59 -19.60 -20.71
CA PHE A 260 -1.52 -18.14 -20.78
C PHE A 260 -0.42 -17.72 -21.78
N SER A 261 -0.78 -16.86 -22.73
CA SER A 261 0.16 -16.32 -23.71
C SER A 261 1.26 -15.52 -23.00
N PRO A 262 2.55 -15.72 -23.34
CA PRO A 262 3.66 -14.98 -22.73
C PRO A 262 3.62 -13.48 -23.06
N ASN A 263 2.85 -13.08 -24.08
CA ASN A 263 2.74 -11.68 -24.48
C ASN A 263 1.85 -10.86 -23.54
N LEU A 264 0.98 -11.50 -22.75
CA LEU A 264 0.02 -10.82 -21.87
C LEU A 264 0.73 -9.93 -20.85
N TRP A 265 0.26 -8.70 -20.70
CA TRP A 265 0.79 -7.72 -19.76
C TRP A 265 -0.33 -6.79 -19.31
N ALA A 266 -0.43 -6.57 -18.00
CA ALA A 266 -1.47 -5.76 -17.41
C ALA A 266 -0.99 -5.06 -16.13
N VAL A 267 -1.36 -3.79 -15.98
CA VAL A 267 -1.19 -3.01 -14.75
C VAL A 267 -2.52 -2.37 -14.39
N SER A 268 -2.96 -2.54 -13.14
CA SER A 268 -4.10 -1.82 -12.57
C SER A 268 -3.74 -1.22 -11.23
N LEU A 269 -4.21 0.01 -10.97
CA LEU A 269 -4.04 0.69 -9.70
C LEU A 269 -5.36 1.22 -9.14
N CYS A 270 -5.44 1.30 -7.83
CA CYS A 270 -6.52 1.91 -7.08
C CYS A 270 -5.95 2.71 -5.90
N THR A 271 -6.24 4.01 -5.81
CA THR A 271 -5.81 4.84 -4.66
C THR A 271 -6.69 4.58 -3.44
N VAL A 272 -6.23 4.97 -2.25
CA VAL A 272 -7.03 4.85 -1.00
C VAL A 272 -8.34 5.66 -1.04
N ASP A 273 -8.42 6.67 -1.91
CA ASP A 273 -9.65 7.44 -2.19
C ASP A 273 -10.56 6.81 -3.26
N GLY A 274 -10.13 5.74 -3.94
CA GLY A 274 -10.88 5.04 -4.98
C GLY A 274 -10.65 5.56 -6.41
N GLN A 275 -9.64 6.39 -6.65
CA GLN A 275 -9.22 6.76 -8.01
C GLN A 275 -8.59 5.53 -8.69
N ARG A 276 -8.92 5.23 -9.96
CA ARG A 276 -8.54 3.95 -10.60
C ARG A 276 -8.09 4.10 -12.06
N HIS A 277 -6.92 3.53 -12.36
CA HIS A 277 -6.34 3.47 -13.71
C HIS A 277 -5.90 2.04 -14.08
N THR A 278 -5.82 1.77 -15.38
CA THR A 278 -5.71 0.42 -15.95
C THR A 278 -5.11 0.45 -17.36
N VAL A 279 -4.04 -0.32 -17.57
CA VAL A 279 -3.30 -0.42 -18.83
C VAL A 279 -3.06 -1.89 -19.19
N GLY A 280 -3.25 -2.27 -20.45
CA GLY A 280 -3.09 -3.66 -20.91
C GLY A 280 -4.24 -4.60 -20.57
N ASP A 281 -3.94 -5.90 -20.47
CA ASP A 281 -4.86 -7.05 -20.39
C ASP A 281 -5.65 -7.18 -19.06
N THR A 282 -5.93 -6.04 -18.40
CA THR A 282 -6.37 -5.92 -17.00
C THR A 282 -7.63 -6.69 -16.61
N LYS A 283 -8.47 -7.06 -17.59
CA LYS A 283 -9.75 -7.77 -17.41
C LYS A 283 -9.68 -9.28 -17.60
N VAL A 284 -8.53 -9.83 -18.02
CA VAL A 284 -8.36 -11.27 -18.12
C VAL A 284 -8.32 -11.88 -16.71
N PRO A 285 -9.14 -12.91 -16.41
CA PRO A 285 -9.09 -13.58 -15.12
C PRO A 285 -7.88 -14.52 -15.02
N PHE A 286 -7.21 -14.52 -13.87
CA PHE A 286 -6.10 -15.42 -13.56
C PHE A 286 -6.13 -15.85 -12.08
N CYS A 287 -5.58 -17.02 -11.78
CA CYS A 287 -5.52 -17.53 -10.40
C CYS A 287 -4.55 -16.69 -9.54
N LEU A 288 -4.98 -16.28 -8.33
CA LEU A 288 -4.14 -15.55 -7.36
C LEU A 288 -2.86 -16.30 -7.00
N GLN A 289 -2.90 -17.64 -6.96
CA GLN A 289 -1.77 -18.47 -6.56
C GLN A 289 -1.20 -17.98 -5.21
N SER A 290 0.11 -17.75 -5.11
CA SER A 290 0.73 -17.28 -3.86
C SER A 290 0.35 -15.85 -3.45
N CYS A 291 -0.33 -15.06 -4.28
CA CYS A 291 -0.88 -13.76 -3.89
C CYS A 291 -2.03 -13.87 -2.87
N VAL A 292 -2.68 -15.04 -2.74
CA VAL A 292 -3.72 -15.25 -1.71
C VAL A 292 -3.13 -15.36 -0.29
N LYS A 293 -1.84 -15.68 -0.16
CA LYS A 293 -1.17 -15.92 1.13
C LYS A 293 -1.27 -14.74 2.11
N PRO A 294 -0.92 -13.49 1.75
CA PRO A 294 -1.12 -12.33 2.63
C PRO A 294 -2.59 -12.10 2.97
N LEU A 295 -3.49 -12.29 2.00
CA LEU A 295 -4.93 -12.02 2.17
C LEU A 295 -5.55 -12.94 3.22
N LYS A 296 -5.28 -14.26 3.15
CA LYS A 296 -5.81 -15.21 4.14
C LYS A 296 -5.13 -15.08 5.52
N TYR A 297 -3.87 -14.64 5.57
CA TYR A 297 -3.22 -14.28 6.83
C TYR A 297 -3.84 -13.04 7.47
N ALA A 298 -4.19 -12.02 6.67
CA ALA A 298 -4.92 -10.86 7.16
C ALA A 298 -6.29 -11.23 7.73
N VAL A 299 -7.01 -12.19 7.12
CA VAL A 299 -8.26 -12.72 7.70
C VAL A 299 -8.00 -13.48 9.00
N ALA A 300 -6.94 -14.30 9.07
CA ALA A 300 -6.61 -15.03 10.31
C ALA A 300 -6.26 -14.10 11.48
N VAL A 301 -5.56 -12.98 11.25
CA VAL A 301 -5.25 -11.93 12.27
C VAL A 301 -6.40 -10.91 12.43
N HIS A 302 -7.50 -11.06 11.68
CA HIS A 302 -8.73 -10.32 11.89
C HIS A 302 -9.72 -11.11 12.76
N ASP A 303 -9.81 -12.42 12.54
CA ASP A 303 -10.59 -13.37 13.36
C ASP A 303 -9.96 -13.63 14.75
N HIS A 304 -8.64 -13.72 14.80
CA HIS A 304 -7.85 -14.02 16.01
C HIS A 304 -6.80 -12.94 16.23
N SER A 305 -6.23 -12.83 17.45
CA SER A 305 -5.16 -11.86 17.70
C SER A 305 -3.82 -12.27 17.07
N THR A 306 -2.91 -11.31 16.93
CA THR A 306 -1.52 -11.55 16.51
C THR A 306 -0.85 -12.68 17.30
N GLU A 307 -1.08 -12.74 18.61
CA GLU A 307 -0.46 -13.71 19.53
C GLU A 307 -0.94 -15.13 19.24
N TYR A 308 -2.24 -15.31 18.98
CA TYR A 308 -2.79 -16.63 18.64
C TYR A 308 -2.23 -17.15 17.32
N VAL A 309 -2.29 -16.35 16.25
CA VAL A 309 -1.79 -16.77 14.92
C VAL A 309 -0.28 -17.08 14.97
N HIS A 310 0.50 -16.29 15.71
CA HIS A 310 1.93 -16.48 15.84
C HIS A 310 2.37 -17.46 16.95
N SER A 311 1.43 -18.08 17.66
CA SER A 311 1.74 -19.30 18.41
C SER A 311 2.05 -20.49 17.48
N PHE A 312 1.48 -20.50 16.26
CA PHE A 312 1.68 -21.55 15.25
C PHE A 312 2.67 -21.18 14.11
N ILE A 313 2.92 -19.88 13.87
CA ILE A 313 3.68 -19.39 12.71
C ILE A 313 4.70 -18.32 13.15
N GLY A 314 5.92 -18.37 12.64
CA GLY A 314 6.94 -17.33 12.86
C GLY A 314 6.62 -15.99 12.18
N LYS A 315 7.52 -15.01 12.37
CA LYS A 315 7.39 -13.62 11.90
C LYS A 315 8.50 -13.17 10.94
N GLU A 316 9.38 -14.08 10.51
CA GLU A 316 10.70 -13.74 9.97
C GLU A 316 10.99 -14.40 8.61
N PRO A 317 11.85 -13.79 7.77
CA PRO A 317 12.34 -14.44 6.56
C PRO A 317 13.14 -15.70 6.90
N SER A 318 13.08 -16.72 6.05
CA SER A 318 13.75 -18.01 6.30
C SER A 318 15.27 -17.96 6.19
N GLY A 319 15.85 -16.94 5.53
CA GLY A 319 17.27 -16.92 5.11
C GLY A 319 17.67 -18.03 4.13
N LEU A 320 16.74 -18.94 3.81
CA LEU A 320 16.92 -20.16 3.04
C LEU A 320 15.98 -20.16 1.84
N ARG A 321 16.45 -20.69 0.71
CA ARG A 321 15.66 -20.80 -0.53
C ARG A 321 14.27 -21.37 -0.27
N PHE A 322 13.24 -20.74 -0.84
CA PHE A 322 11.82 -21.09 -0.64
C PHE A 322 11.46 -22.53 -1.00
N ASN A 323 12.33 -23.24 -1.73
CA ASN A 323 12.20 -24.64 -2.09
C ASN A 323 12.63 -25.64 -1.00
N LYS A 324 13.33 -25.20 0.06
CA LYS A 324 13.75 -26.07 1.17
C LYS A 324 12.59 -26.35 2.14
N LEU A 325 12.62 -27.52 2.78
CA LEU A 325 11.62 -28.00 3.75
C LEU A 325 12.17 -27.84 5.18
N PHE A 326 12.01 -26.66 5.77
CA PHE A 326 12.46 -26.38 7.14
C PHE A 326 11.41 -25.60 7.96
N LEU A 327 11.46 -25.81 9.26
CA LEU A 327 10.83 -25.01 10.30
C LEU A 327 11.92 -24.16 10.98
N ASN A 328 11.52 -23.18 11.79
CA ASN A 328 12.45 -22.49 12.69
C ASN A 328 12.83 -23.39 13.89
N GLU A 329 13.68 -22.88 14.76
CA GLU A 329 14.15 -23.58 15.98
C GLU A 329 13.02 -23.86 17.00
N GLU A 330 11.84 -23.27 16.82
CA GLU A 330 10.63 -23.47 17.63
C GLU A 330 9.65 -24.51 17.03
N ASP A 331 10.06 -25.24 15.98
CA ASP A 331 9.21 -26.16 15.19
C ASP A 331 7.97 -25.49 14.55
N LYS A 332 8.09 -24.21 14.16
CA LYS A 332 7.06 -23.44 13.43
C LYS A 332 7.54 -23.08 12.02
N PRO A 333 6.64 -22.91 11.03
CA PRO A 333 7.01 -22.32 9.75
C PRO A 333 7.47 -20.87 9.91
N HIS A 334 8.56 -20.46 9.24
CA HIS A 334 9.20 -19.15 9.44
C HIS A 334 8.27 -17.93 9.32
N ASN A 335 7.31 -17.94 8.37
CA ASN A 335 6.36 -16.86 8.10
C ASN A 335 5.17 -17.39 7.25
N PRO A 336 4.03 -16.67 7.17
CA PRO A 336 2.87 -17.08 6.36
C PRO A 336 3.04 -16.92 4.84
N MET A 337 4.14 -16.33 4.34
CA MET A 337 4.35 -16.09 2.91
C MET A 337 4.99 -17.29 2.18
N VAL A 338 5.64 -18.20 2.92
CA VAL A 338 6.08 -19.52 2.42
C VAL A 338 4.95 -20.57 2.52
N ASN A 339 5.02 -21.63 1.70
CA ASN A 339 3.93 -22.63 1.62
C ASN A 339 3.59 -23.28 2.98
N ALA A 340 4.59 -23.64 3.80
CA ALA A 340 4.34 -24.27 5.10
C ALA A 340 3.54 -23.36 6.07
N GLY A 341 3.93 -22.09 6.20
CA GLY A 341 3.19 -21.13 7.03
C GLY A 341 1.82 -20.79 6.43
N ALA A 342 1.70 -20.77 5.10
CA ALA A 342 0.41 -20.61 4.43
C ALA A 342 -0.52 -21.82 4.59
N ILE A 343 0.00 -23.04 4.77
CA ILE A 343 -0.77 -24.27 5.07
C ILE A 343 -1.24 -24.24 6.53
N VAL A 344 -0.35 -23.96 7.48
CA VAL A 344 -0.73 -23.76 8.89
C VAL A 344 -1.76 -22.63 9.02
N CYS A 345 -1.55 -21.49 8.35
CA CYS A 345 -2.51 -20.37 8.34
C CYS A 345 -3.89 -20.78 7.81
N THR A 346 -3.99 -21.71 6.86
CA THR A 346 -5.28 -22.22 6.39
C THR A 346 -6.01 -23.02 7.47
N SER A 347 -5.30 -23.73 8.36
CA SER A 347 -5.93 -24.46 9.48
C SER A 347 -6.55 -23.54 10.55
N LEU A 348 -6.13 -22.27 10.64
CA LEU A 348 -6.64 -21.32 11.63
C LEU A 348 -7.99 -20.69 11.24
N ILE A 349 -8.37 -20.78 9.97
CA ILE A 349 -9.59 -20.15 9.43
C ILE A 349 -10.81 -20.95 9.88
N LYS A 350 -11.68 -20.33 10.71
CA LYS A 350 -12.99 -20.86 11.13
C LYS A 350 -12.96 -22.35 11.52
N GLN A 351 -12.02 -22.73 12.39
CA GLN A 351 -11.64 -24.13 12.70
C GLN A 351 -12.80 -25.14 12.77
N SER A 352 -13.90 -24.80 13.45
CA SER A 352 -15.08 -25.67 13.66
C SER A 352 -15.99 -25.87 12.44
N ALA A 353 -15.83 -25.10 11.37
CA ALA A 353 -16.68 -25.17 10.17
C ALA A 353 -16.18 -26.19 9.14
N SER A 354 -17.04 -26.59 8.19
CA SER A 354 -16.66 -27.44 7.06
C SER A 354 -15.74 -26.72 6.06
N THR A 355 -15.07 -27.48 5.19
CA THR A 355 -14.22 -26.94 4.12
C THR A 355 -14.98 -26.01 3.17
N ALA A 356 -16.26 -26.30 2.88
CA ALA A 356 -17.10 -25.44 2.04
C ALA A 356 -17.39 -24.09 2.71
N GLU A 357 -17.83 -24.10 3.97
CA GLU A 357 -18.08 -22.88 4.75
C GLU A 357 -16.81 -22.05 4.94
N LYS A 358 -15.65 -22.69 5.14
CA LYS A 358 -14.34 -22.04 5.19
C LYS A 358 -13.96 -21.36 3.87
N PHE A 359 -14.26 -22.00 2.73
CA PHE A 359 -14.04 -21.42 1.41
C PHE A 359 -14.97 -20.23 1.14
N ASP A 360 -16.27 -20.37 1.37
CA ASP A 360 -17.25 -19.29 1.21
C ASP A 360 -16.96 -18.10 2.12
N TYR A 361 -16.51 -18.35 3.36
CA TYR A 361 -16.09 -17.31 4.28
C TYR A 361 -14.93 -16.47 3.72
N ILE A 362 -13.88 -17.10 3.18
CA ILE A 362 -12.76 -16.39 2.57
C ILE A 362 -13.16 -15.72 1.25
N MET A 363 -13.98 -16.36 0.41
CA MET A 363 -14.52 -15.74 -0.81
C MET A 363 -15.31 -14.46 -0.50
N ASN A 364 -16.07 -14.44 0.60
CA ASN A 364 -16.81 -13.25 1.04
C ASN A 364 -15.87 -12.14 1.55
N PHE A 365 -14.79 -12.47 2.25
CA PHE A 365 -13.75 -11.48 2.61
C PHE A 365 -13.06 -10.91 1.37
N LEU A 366 -12.67 -11.75 0.39
CA LEU A 366 -12.03 -11.29 -0.83
C LEU A 366 -12.96 -10.41 -1.68
N LYS A 367 -14.25 -10.75 -1.80
CA LYS A 367 -15.25 -9.89 -2.45
C LYS A 367 -15.34 -8.51 -1.79
N LYS A 368 -15.38 -8.44 -0.45
CA LYS A 368 -15.37 -7.18 0.29
C LYS A 368 -14.08 -6.37 0.06
N MET A 369 -12.92 -7.01 0.13
CA MET A 369 -11.62 -6.38 -0.17
C MET A 369 -11.52 -5.89 -1.62
N ALA A 370 -12.23 -6.52 -2.56
CA ALA A 370 -12.33 -6.11 -3.95
C ALA A 370 -13.47 -5.10 -4.23
N GLY A 371 -14.25 -4.70 -3.20
CA GLY A 371 -15.41 -3.81 -3.37
C GLY A 371 -16.55 -4.41 -4.21
N ASN A 372 -16.65 -5.75 -4.23
CA ASN A 372 -17.55 -6.56 -5.07
C ASN A 372 -17.22 -6.57 -6.58
N GLU A 373 -15.98 -6.20 -6.95
CA GLU A 373 -15.39 -6.56 -8.24
C GLU A 373 -15.19 -8.09 -8.39
N TYR A 374 -14.78 -8.54 -9.57
CA TYR A 374 -14.65 -9.97 -9.90
C TYR A 374 -13.74 -10.75 -8.94
N VAL A 375 -14.30 -11.78 -8.30
CA VAL A 375 -13.58 -12.83 -7.55
C VAL A 375 -14.21 -14.18 -7.93
N GLY A 376 -13.48 -14.97 -8.73
CA GLY A 376 -13.90 -16.26 -9.28
C GLY A 376 -13.17 -17.46 -8.66
N PHE A 377 -13.31 -18.64 -9.26
CA PHE A 377 -12.65 -19.87 -8.79
C PHE A 377 -12.42 -20.86 -9.93
N SER A 378 -11.16 -21.26 -10.11
CA SER A 378 -10.74 -22.18 -11.15
C SER A 378 -10.71 -23.63 -10.63
N ASN A 379 -11.84 -24.34 -10.72
CA ASN A 379 -11.85 -25.78 -10.38
C ASN A 379 -10.83 -26.57 -11.22
N ALA A 380 -10.61 -26.17 -12.48
CA ALA A 380 -9.60 -26.79 -13.33
C ALA A 380 -8.18 -26.67 -12.76
N THR A 381 -7.79 -25.48 -12.27
CA THR A 381 -6.48 -25.27 -11.63
C THR A 381 -6.42 -25.99 -10.28
N PHE A 382 -7.51 -26.00 -9.50
CA PHE A 382 -7.57 -26.71 -8.22
C PHE A 382 -7.30 -28.21 -8.35
N GLN A 383 -7.90 -28.90 -9.33
CA GLN A 383 -7.64 -30.32 -9.54
C GLN A 383 -6.16 -30.56 -9.88
N SER A 384 -5.59 -29.84 -10.84
CA SER A 384 -4.20 -30.08 -11.26
C SER A 384 -3.15 -29.62 -10.24
N GLU A 385 -3.37 -28.52 -9.50
CA GLU A 385 -2.51 -28.13 -8.35
C GLU A 385 -2.49 -29.21 -7.26
N ARG A 386 -3.63 -29.88 -7.03
CA ARG A 386 -3.76 -30.98 -6.08
C ARG A 386 -3.11 -32.26 -6.60
N GLU A 387 -3.29 -32.59 -7.87
CA GLU A 387 -2.69 -33.75 -8.54
C GLU A 387 -1.16 -33.65 -8.62
N SER A 388 -0.60 -32.46 -8.94
CA SER A 388 0.83 -32.18 -8.86
C SER A 388 1.29 -31.75 -7.45
N GLY A 389 0.47 -32.05 -6.43
CA GLY A 389 0.55 -31.44 -5.10
C GLY A 389 1.63 -31.99 -4.17
N ASP A 390 2.42 -32.99 -4.60
CA ASP A 390 3.32 -33.82 -3.78
C ASP A 390 4.10 -33.07 -2.72
N ARG A 391 4.72 -31.94 -3.09
CA ARG A 391 5.54 -31.14 -2.17
C ARG A 391 4.70 -30.53 -1.04
N ASN A 392 3.46 -30.12 -1.32
CA ASN A 392 2.56 -29.59 -0.30
C ASN A 392 2.00 -30.72 0.58
N PHE A 393 1.81 -31.94 0.05
CA PHE A 393 1.53 -33.13 0.86
C PHE A 393 2.70 -33.47 1.79
N ALA A 394 3.94 -33.50 1.30
CA ALA A 394 5.13 -33.73 2.12
C ALA A 394 5.27 -32.68 3.24
N ILE A 395 4.98 -31.41 2.95
CA ILE A 395 4.88 -30.34 3.96
C ILE A 395 3.77 -30.66 4.98
N GLY A 396 2.56 -31.01 4.51
CA GLY A 396 1.42 -31.33 5.39
C GLY A 396 1.69 -32.49 6.36
N TYR A 397 2.27 -33.59 5.89
CA TYR A 397 2.66 -34.72 6.76
C TYR A 397 3.76 -34.32 7.76
N TYR A 398 4.76 -33.54 7.35
CA TYR A 398 5.82 -33.07 8.24
C TYR A 398 5.28 -32.13 9.34
N LEU A 399 4.39 -31.20 8.98
CA LEU A 399 3.68 -30.32 9.93
C LEU A 399 2.77 -31.11 10.89
N LYS A 400 2.16 -32.21 10.43
CA LYS A 400 1.33 -33.08 11.26
C LYS A 400 2.15 -33.83 12.30
N GLU A 401 3.28 -34.41 11.90
CA GLU A 401 4.23 -35.09 12.80
C GLU A 401 4.78 -34.12 13.86
N LYS A 402 5.16 -32.91 13.43
CA LYS A 402 5.66 -31.84 14.29
C LYS A 402 4.58 -31.08 15.08
N LYS A 403 3.30 -31.49 14.98
CA LYS A 403 2.16 -30.90 15.69
C LYS A 403 1.99 -29.38 15.46
N CYS A 404 2.35 -28.89 14.28
CA CYS A 404 2.26 -27.47 13.91
C CYS A 404 0.82 -26.98 13.64
N PHE A 405 -0.18 -27.86 13.77
CA PHE A 405 -1.61 -27.57 13.56
C PHE A 405 -2.37 -27.51 14.91
N PRO A 406 -3.50 -26.77 14.97
CA PRO A 406 -4.42 -26.85 16.10
C PRO A 406 -4.90 -28.27 16.38
N GLU A 407 -5.21 -28.57 17.64
CA GLU A 407 -5.74 -29.88 18.05
C GLU A 407 -7.05 -30.21 17.30
N GLY A 408 -7.22 -31.48 16.91
CA GLY A 408 -8.37 -31.94 16.11
C GLY A 408 -8.32 -31.61 14.61
N THR A 409 -7.28 -30.94 14.10
CA THR A 409 -7.16 -30.58 12.68
C THR A 409 -6.95 -31.81 11.78
N ASP A 410 -7.81 -32.01 10.78
CA ASP A 410 -7.48 -32.87 9.64
C ASP A 410 -6.57 -32.13 8.64
N MET A 411 -5.38 -32.69 8.44
CA MET A 411 -4.36 -32.20 7.53
C MET A 411 -4.81 -32.27 6.06
N THR A 412 -5.57 -33.31 5.67
CA THR A 412 -5.99 -33.51 4.28
C THR A 412 -6.99 -32.43 3.85
N SER A 413 -8.02 -32.19 4.67
CA SER A 413 -9.00 -31.11 4.47
C SER A 413 -8.35 -29.71 4.45
N VAL A 414 -7.29 -29.50 5.24
CA VAL A 414 -6.51 -28.25 5.21
C VAL A 414 -5.69 -28.10 3.93
N LEU A 415 -5.17 -29.19 3.35
CA LEU A 415 -4.51 -29.15 2.05
C LEU A 415 -5.50 -28.93 0.89
N ASP A 416 -6.65 -29.63 0.86
CA ASP A 416 -7.71 -29.37 -0.14
C ASP A 416 -8.12 -27.88 -0.10
N LEU A 417 -8.39 -27.32 1.08
CA LEU A 417 -8.68 -25.90 1.23
C LEU A 417 -7.50 -25.00 0.81
N TYR A 418 -6.26 -25.38 1.09
CA TYR A 418 -5.08 -24.63 0.65
C TYR A 418 -5.01 -24.55 -0.88
N PHE A 419 -5.24 -25.66 -1.59
CA PHE A 419 -5.26 -25.71 -3.06
C PHE A 419 -6.45 -24.94 -3.64
N GLN A 420 -7.63 -25.04 -3.02
CA GLN A 420 -8.80 -24.23 -3.39
C GLN A 420 -8.50 -22.73 -3.32
N LEU A 421 -7.92 -22.25 -2.20
CA LEU A 421 -7.60 -20.83 -2.01
C LEU A 421 -6.54 -20.33 -2.99
N CYS A 422 -5.55 -21.15 -3.39
CA CYS A 422 -4.57 -20.78 -4.42
C CYS A 422 -5.20 -20.67 -5.83
N SER A 423 -6.32 -21.36 -6.05
CA SER A 423 -7.05 -21.43 -7.34
C SER A 423 -8.20 -20.42 -7.47
N ILE A 424 -8.32 -19.48 -6.52
CA ILE A 424 -9.24 -18.34 -6.61
C ILE A 424 -8.80 -17.41 -7.74
N GLU A 425 -9.74 -16.98 -8.58
CA GLU A 425 -9.46 -16.14 -9.75
C GLU A 425 -9.78 -14.67 -9.47
N VAL A 426 -8.94 -13.78 -10.03
CA VAL A 426 -9.09 -12.32 -9.97
C VAL A 426 -8.77 -11.72 -11.33
N THR A 427 -9.17 -10.47 -11.55
CA THR A 427 -8.61 -9.62 -12.60
C THR A 427 -7.58 -8.68 -12.00
N CYS A 428 -6.78 -7.98 -12.82
CA CYS A 428 -5.94 -6.90 -12.28
C CYS A 428 -6.81 -5.81 -11.65
N GLU A 429 -7.96 -5.52 -12.26
CA GLU A 429 -8.92 -4.52 -11.79
C GLU A 429 -9.48 -4.81 -10.40
N SER A 430 -9.77 -6.07 -10.06
CA SER A 430 -10.28 -6.44 -8.73
C SER A 430 -9.16 -6.58 -7.69
N ALA A 431 -8.02 -7.15 -8.08
CA ALA A 431 -6.89 -7.32 -7.18
C ALA A 431 -6.20 -5.99 -6.79
N SER A 432 -6.22 -4.96 -7.65
CA SER A 432 -5.74 -3.63 -7.28
C SER A 432 -6.59 -2.99 -6.18
N VAL A 433 -7.90 -3.26 -6.13
CA VAL A 433 -8.79 -2.84 -5.03
C VAL A 433 -8.50 -3.63 -3.75
N MET A 434 -8.18 -4.94 -3.84
CA MET A 434 -7.72 -5.73 -2.69
C MET A 434 -6.43 -5.16 -2.10
N ALA A 435 -5.45 -4.82 -2.95
CA ALA A 435 -4.21 -4.16 -2.52
C ALA A 435 -4.49 -2.77 -1.91
N ALA A 436 -5.44 -2.02 -2.47
CA ALA A 436 -5.79 -0.69 -1.97
C ALA A 436 -6.55 -0.74 -0.63
N THR A 437 -7.31 -1.80 -0.37
CA THR A 437 -7.88 -2.09 0.96
C THR A 437 -6.78 -2.30 2.01
N LEU A 438 -5.66 -2.93 1.65
CA LEU A 438 -4.47 -3.01 2.52
C LEU A 438 -3.76 -1.65 2.64
N ALA A 439 -3.64 -0.89 1.55
CA ALA A 439 -3.09 0.47 1.58
C ALA A 439 -3.87 1.41 2.52
N ASN A 440 -5.19 1.23 2.60
CA ASN A 440 -6.15 2.04 3.35
C ASN A 440 -6.49 1.47 4.75
N GLY A 441 -5.53 0.81 5.41
CA GLY A 441 -5.69 0.36 6.80
C GLY A 441 -6.86 -0.62 7.05
N GLY A 442 -7.26 -1.37 6.02
CA GLY A 442 -8.35 -2.35 6.07
C GLY A 442 -9.73 -1.82 5.69
N ILE A 443 -9.82 -0.61 5.14
CA ILE A 443 -11.07 -0.02 4.63
C ILE A 443 -11.09 -0.11 3.11
N CYS A 444 -12.12 -0.72 2.53
CA CYS A 444 -12.24 -0.83 1.07
C CYS A 444 -12.47 0.54 0.43
N PRO A 445 -11.59 1.03 -0.46
CA PRO A 445 -11.59 2.42 -0.89
C PRO A 445 -12.83 2.80 -1.69
N ILE A 446 -13.40 1.86 -2.46
CA ILE A 446 -14.58 2.08 -3.31
C ILE A 446 -15.92 1.75 -2.63
N THR A 447 -15.94 1.35 -1.36
CA THR A 447 -17.19 1.13 -0.59
C THR A 447 -17.23 1.86 0.76
N GLY A 448 -16.08 2.18 1.35
CA GLY A 448 -15.98 2.68 2.71
C GLY A 448 -16.15 1.61 3.80
N GLU A 449 -16.35 0.33 3.43
CA GLU A 449 -16.50 -0.76 4.40
C GLU A 449 -15.16 -1.07 5.09
N ARG A 450 -15.16 -1.16 6.43
CA ARG A 450 -14.04 -1.77 7.18
C ARG A 450 -14.09 -3.29 7.01
N VAL A 451 -13.19 -3.82 6.20
CA VAL A 451 -13.07 -5.26 5.91
C VAL A 451 -12.09 -5.95 6.85
N LEU A 452 -11.05 -5.26 7.34
CA LEU A 452 -9.99 -5.83 8.17
C LEU A 452 -9.67 -4.96 9.40
N SER A 453 -9.01 -5.57 10.40
CA SER A 453 -8.42 -4.85 11.52
C SER A 453 -7.12 -4.14 11.08
N PRO A 454 -6.83 -2.92 11.56
CA PRO A 454 -5.57 -2.23 11.25
C PRO A 454 -4.33 -3.02 11.70
N GLU A 455 -4.46 -3.83 12.75
CA GLU A 455 -3.45 -4.77 13.24
C GLU A 455 -3.09 -5.84 12.19
N ALA A 456 -4.09 -6.56 11.68
CA ALA A 456 -3.89 -7.56 10.63
C ALA A 456 -3.23 -6.96 9.38
N VAL A 457 -3.70 -5.78 8.97
CA VAL A 457 -3.16 -5.08 7.80
C VAL A 457 -1.70 -4.67 8.01
N ARG A 458 -1.37 -4.04 9.14
CA ARG A 458 0.01 -3.67 9.49
C ARG A 458 0.93 -4.88 9.43
N ASN A 459 0.57 -5.97 10.12
CA ASN A 459 1.39 -7.17 10.18
C ASN A 459 1.55 -7.82 8.80
N THR A 460 0.48 -7.85 8.01
CA THR A 460 0.49 -8.37 6.62
C THR A 460 1.45 -7.59 5.75
N LEU A 461 1.44 -6.25 5.82
CA LEU A 461 2.35 -5.40 5.07
C LEU A 461 3.82 -5.57 5.51
N SER A 462 4.08 -5.70 6.82
CA SER A 462 5.43 -5.99 7.33
C SER A 462 5.98 -7.32 6.79
N LEU A 463 5.14 -8.36 6.72
CA LEU A 463 5.53 -9.69 6.22
C LEU A 463 5.58 -9.76 4.68
N MET A 464 4.78 -8.96 3.97
CA MET A 464 4.89 -8.77 2.52
C MET A 464 6.21 -8.08 2.16
N HIS A 465 6.63 -7.06 2.92
CA HIS A 465 7.91 -6.38 2.71
C HIS A 465 9.11 -7.33 2.89
N SER A 466 9.17 -8.11 3.98
CA SER A 466 10.33 -8.97 4.27
C SER A 466 10.33 -10.35 3.61
N CYS A 467 9.15 -10.91 3.28
CA CYS A 467 9.00 -12.31 2.85
C CYS A 467 8.19 -12.49 1.54
N GLY A 468 7.83 -11.41 0.85
CA GLY A 468 6.81 -11.43 -0.21
C GLY A 468 7.22 -11.97 -1.58
N MET A 469 8.49 -11.83 -1.97
CA MET A 469 8.97 -12.03 -3.35
C MET A 469 9.89 -13.26 -3.49
N TYR A 470 9.56 -14.34 -2.75
CA TYR A 470 10.35 -15.56 -2.67
C TYR A 470 11.81 -15.24 -2.27
N ASP A 471 12.80 -15.87 -2.90
CA ASP A 471 14.22 -15.63 -2.62
C ASP A 471 14.67 -14.20 -2.98
N PHE A 472 13.88 -13.46 -3.78
CA PHE A 472 14.14 -12.06 -4.12
C PHE A 472 13.68 -11.07 -3.02
N SER A 473 12.98 -11.51 -1.97
CA SER A 473 12.36 -10.63 -0.96
C SER A 473 13.32 -9.61 -0.36
N GLY A 474 14.54 -10.00 0.03
CA GLY A 474 15.53 -9.08 0.59
C GLY A 474 16.05 -8.04 -0.41
N GLN A 475 16.20 -8.42 -1.68
CA GLN A 475 16.62 -7.50 -2.76
C GLN A 475 15.48 -6.54 -3.14
N PHE A 476 14.24 -7.03 -3.19
CA PHE A 476 13.05 -6.22 -3.41
C PHE A 476 12.84 -5.22 -2.25
N ALA A 477 12.99 -5.65 -0.99
CA ALA A 477 12.91 -4.78 0.18
C ALA A 477 14.00 -3.69 0.21
N PHE A 478 15.18 -3.97 -0.34
CA PHE A 478 16.28 -3.01 -0.41
C PHE A 478 16.15 -2.03 -1.58
N HIS A 479 15.86 -2.52 -2.79
CA HIS A 479 15.80 -1.70 -4.02
C HIS A 479 14.44 -1.07 -4.30
N VAL A 480 13.33 -1.79 -4.03
CA VAL A 480 11.96 -1.29 -4.27
C VAL A 480 11.33 -0.77 -2.98
N GLY A 481 11.60 -1.41 -1.84
CA GLY A 481 11.16 -0.94 -0.52
C GLY A 481 9.66 -1.09 -0.23
N LEU A 482 8.86 -1.55 -1.18
CA LEU A 482 7.40 -1.66 -1.05
C LEU A 482 6.96 -3.05 -0.54
N PRO A 483 5.89 -3.15 0.27
CA PRO A 483 5.21 -4.41 0.53
C PRO A 483 4.62 -5.02 -0.76
N ALA A 484 5.05 -6.23 -1.11
CA ALA A 484 4.56 -6.95 -2.30
C ALA A 484 4.32 -8.44 -2.03
N LYS A 485 3.62 -9.13 -2.93
CA LYS A 485 3.57 -10.59 -3.00
C LYS A 485 3.44 -11.05 -4.45
N SER A 486 4.40 -11.86 -4.93
CA SER A 486 4.29 -12.52 -6.23
C SER A 486 3.53 -13.85 -6.17
N GLY A 487 2.95 -14.27 -7.29
CA GLY A 487 2.35 -15.58 -7.54
C GLY A 487 2.80 -16.16 -8.88
N VAL A 488 2.97 -17.48 -8.94
CA VAL A 488 3.46 -18.24 -10.12
C VAL A 488 2.55 -18.18 -11.35
N SER A 489 1.37 -17.57 -11.23
CA SER A 489 0.52 -17.17 -12.36
C SER A 489 1.02 -15.91 -13.08
N GLY A 490 2.14 -15.30 -12.64
CA GLY A 490 2.68 -14.05 -13.18
C GLY A 490 2.15 -12.79 -12.51
N GLY A 491 1.40 -12.91 -11.40
CA GLY A 491 0.84 -11.77 -10.67
C GLY A 491 1.79 -11.21 -9.61
N ILE A 492 1.78 -9.90 -9.40
CA ILE A 492 2.41 -9.22 -8.26
C ILE A 492 1.38 -8.27 -7.63
N LEU A 493 0.93 -8.62 -6.42
CA LEU A 493 0.12 -7.77 -5.55
C LEU A 493 1.07 -6.79 -4.84
N LEU A 494 1.00 -5.49 -5.19
CA LEU A 494 1.89 -4.44 -4.68
C LEU A 494 1.09 -3.41 -3.87
N VAL A 495 1.62 -2.94 -2.75
CA VAL A 495 0.98 -1.93 -1.91
C VAL A 495 1.93 -0.75 -1.67
N VAL A 496 1.43 0.48 -1.89
CA VAL A 496 2.04 1.73 -1.43
C VAL A 496 1.21 2.24 -0.24
N PRO A 497 1.62 2.01 1.02
CA PRO A 497 0.79 2.27 2.19
C PRO A 497 0.31 3.73 2.27
N ASN A 498 -0.98 3.92 2.59
CA ASN A 498 -1.66 5.21 2.62
C ASN A 498 -1.76 5.95 1.26
N VAL A 499 -1.39 5.32 0.13
CA VAL A 499 -1.49 5.93 -1.22
C VAL A 499 -2.33 5.08 -2.15
N MET A 500 -1.89 3.84 -2.46
CA MET A 500 -2.55 3.00 -3.46
C MET A 500 -2.20 1.52 -3.35
N GLY A 501 -3.07 0.68 -3.92
CA GLY A 501 -2.77 -0.69 -4.29
C GLY A 501 -2.59 -0.84 -5.79
N ILE A 502 -1.68 -1.73 -6.19
CA ILE A 502 -1.38 -2.06 -7.59
C ILE A 502 -1.44 -3.59 -7.76
N MET A 503 -1.96 -4.04 -8.90
CA MET A 503 -1.72 -5.40 -9.41
C MET A 503 -1.02 -5.29 -10.77
N CYS A 504 0.14 -5.94 -10.88
CA CYS A 504 0.84 -6.18 -12.13
C CYS A 504 0.68 -7.65 -12.52
N TRP A 505 0.41 -7.97 -13.79
CA TRP A 505 0.27 -9.35 -14.24
C TRP A 505 0.93 -9.59 -15.61
N SER A 506 1.94 -10.45 -15.64
CA SER A 506 2.64 -10.94 -16.84
C SER A 506 3.05 -12.40 -16.59
N PRO A 507 2.47 -13.39 -17.30
CA PRO A 507 2.71 -14.83 -17.07
C PRO A 507 4.19 -15.30 -17.10
N PRO A 508 5.11 -14.73 -17.92
CA PRO A 508 6.51 -15.11 -17.89
C PRO A 508 7.21 -14.78 -16.56
N LEU A 509 7.85 -15.78 -15.97
CA LEU A 509 8.57 -15.70 -14.71
C LEU A 509 10.10 -15.64 -14.89
N ASP A 510 10.76 -15.08 -13.89
CA ASP A 510 12.21 -15.15 -13.68
C ASP A 510 12.65 -16.51 -13.09
N LYS A 511 13.96 -16.67 -12.89
CA LYS A 511 14.57 -17.88 -12.28
C LYS A 511 14.23 -18.07 -10.78
N LEU A 512 13.51 -17.14 -10.16
CA LEU A 512 13.11 -17.12 -8.74
C LEU A 512 11.59 -17.28 -8.53
N GLY A 513 10.79 -17.30 -9.63
CA GLY A 513 9.34 -17.46 -9.61
C GLY A 513 8.53 -16.16 -9.60
N ASN A 514 9.15 -15.00 -9.87
CA ASN A 514 8.49 -13.70 -9.93
C ASN A 514 8.24 -13.24 -11.38
N SER A 515 7.21 -12.43 -11.62
CA SER A 515 6.94 -11.86 -12.94
C SER A 515 8.00 -10.86 -13.37
N VAL A 516 8.57 -11.05 -14.58
CA VAL A 516 9.70 -10.25 -15.09
C VAL A 516 9.29 -8.80 -15.33
N ARG A 517 8.24 -8.58 -16.15
CA ARG A 517 7.68 -7.25 -16.43
C ARG A 517 7.17 -6.57 -15.15
N GLY A 518 6.58 -7.38 -14.26
CA GLY A 518 6.13 -6.92 -12.95
C GLY A 518 7.27 -6.37 -12.07
N ILE A 519 8.42 -7.04 -12.01
CA ILE A 519 9.59 -6.54 -11.26
C ILE A 519 10.16 -5.26 -11.90
N GLN A 520 10.26 -5.19 -13.23
CA GLN A 520 10.74 -3.99 -13.91
C GLN A 520 9.83 -2.80 -13.60
N PHE A 521 8.51 -2.93 -13.81
CA PHE A 521 7.54 -1.89 -13.48
C PHE A 521 7.64 -1.45 -12.00
N CYS A 522 7.75 -2.39 -11.06
CA CYS A 522 7.92 -2.05 -9.64
C CYS A 522 9.22 -1.27 -9.34
N THR A 523 10.27 -1.50 -10.14
CA THR A 523 11.57 -0.84 -9.99
C THR A 523 11.52 0.57 -10.58
N ASP A 524 11.12 0.70 -11.85
CA ASP A 524 11.01 1.97 -12.57
C ASP A 524 10.07 2.94 -11.83
N LEU A 525 8.96 2.42 -11.25
CA LEU A 525 8.00 3.17 -10.43
C LEU A 525 8.67 3.87 -9.23
N VAL A 526 9.61 3.23 -8.54
CA VAL A 526 10.29 3.84 -7.37
C VAL A 526 11.56 4.60 -7.72
N GLU A 527 12.08 4.45 -8.94
CA GLU A 527 13.09 5.36 -9.48
C GLU A 527 12.46 6.70 -9.86
N LEU A 528 11.26 6.67 -10.47
CA LEU A 528 10.52 7.86 -10.86
C LEU A 528 9.84 8.58 -9.68
N PHE A 529 9.23 7.84 -8.74
CA PHE A 529 8.44 8.42 -7.64
C PHE A 529 9.04 8.17 -6.25
N ASN A 530 8.84 9.10 -5.31
CA ASN A 530 9.26 8.97 -3.90
C ASN A 530 8.36 8.03 -3.06
N PHE A 531 8.14 6.81 -3.58
CA PHE A 531 7.30 5.77 -2.98
C PHE A 531 8.08 4.70 -2.19
N HIS A 532 9.41 4.60 -2.31
CA HIS A 532 10.20 3.67 -1.52
C HIS A 532 9.94 3.94 -0.02
N ASN A 533 9.72 2.90 0.80
CA ASN A 533 9.26 3.08 2.19
C ASN A 533 10.27 3.84 3.09
N TYR A 534 11.51 4.04 2.62
CA TYR A 534 12.54 4.83 3.30
C TYR A 534 12.96 6.09 2.52
N ASP A 535 12.27 6.47 1.43
CA ASP A 535 12.45 7.77 0.77
C ASP A 535 12.00 8.93 1.68
N ASN A 536 12.61 10.09 1.51
CA ASN A 536 12.27 11.29 2.26
C ASN A 536 11.12 12.07 1.58
N LEU A 537 10.09 12.48 2.34
CA LEU A 537 8.92 13.21 1.82
C LEU A 537 9.13 14.74 1.65
N ARG A 538 10.30 15.27 2.08
CA ARG A 538 10.66 16.70 2.04
C ARG A 538 11.92 16.97 1.21
N HIS A 539 12.86 16.03 1.19
CA HIS A 539 14.18 16.17 0.60
C HIS A 539 14.52 14.97 -0.30
N PHE A 540 13.85 14.88 -1.44
CA PHE A 540 14.09 13.86 -2.48
C PHE A 540 14.71 14.51 -3.73
N THR A 541 15.69 13.85 -4.34
CA THR A 541 16.41 14.37 -5.52
C THR A 541 15.83 13.78 -6.80
N LYS A 542 15.41 14.64 -7.72
CA LYS A 542 14.89 14.33 -9.08
C LYS A 542 13.62 13.47 -9.18
N LYS A 543 13.27 12.66 -8.17
CA LYS A 543 11.99 11.92 -8.12
C LYS A 543 10.78 12.88 -8.06
N HIS A 544 9.62 12.38 -8.45
CA HIS A 544 8.33 13.07 -8.32
C HIS A 544 7.59 12.65 -7.05
N ASP A 545 6.81 13.56 -6.47
CA ASP A 545 5.85 13.25 -5.40
C ASP A 545 4.42 13.57 -5.85
N PRO A 546 3.63 12.56 -6.28
CA PRO A 546 2.29 12.77 -6.83
C PRO A 546 1.25 13.09 -5.75
N ARG A 547 1.63 13.14 -4.46
CA ARG A 547 0.80 13.66 -3.36
C ARG A 547 0.74 15.19 -3.31
N ARG A 548 1.50 15.87 -4.18
CA ARG A 548 1.59 17.33 -4.30
C ARG A 548 1.15 17.75 -5.71
N GLU A 549 0.58 18.94 -5.85
CA GLU A 549 0.27 19.49 -7.19
C GLU A 549 1.55 19.84 -7.95
N GLY A 550 1.60 19.51 -9.25
CA GLY A 550 2.84 19.43 -10.04
C GLY A 550 3.64 20.72 -10.20
N GLY A 551 3.04 21.89 -9.98
CA GLY A 551 3.77 23.17 -9.98
C GLY A 551 4.49 23.49 -8.66
N ASP A 552 3.99 22.97 -7.54
CA ASP A 552 4.33 23.47 -6.21
C ASP A 552 5.66 22.89 -5.67
N GLN A 553 6.13 21.77 -6.25
CA GLN A 553 7.37 21.10 -5.88
C GLN A 553 8.62 22.00 -6.04
N ARG A 554 8.59 23.00 -6.94
CA ARG A 554 9.67 23.99 -7.11
C ARG A 554 9.44 25.31 -6.34
N GLN A 555 8.19 25.67 -6.05
CA GLN A 555 7.87 26.95 -5.39
C GLN A 555 7.82 26.87 -3.86
N GLN A 556 7.50 25.72 -3.26
CA GLN A 556 7.61 25.55 -1.79
C GLN A 556 9.03 25.22 -1.31
N SER A 557 9.86 24.62 -2.16
CA SER A 557 11.26 24.31 -1.85
C SER A 557 12.18 25.53 -1.99
N PHE A 558 11.86 26.42 -2.92
CA PHE A 558 12.43 27.75 -3.05
C PHE A 558 11.32 28.79 -3.26
N GLY A 559 10.61 29.10 -2.17
CA GLY A 559 10.03 30.43 -2.04
C GLY A 559 11.18 31.46 -2.10
N PRO A 560 10.93 32.73 -2.43
CA PRO A 560 11.97 33.75 -2.34
C PRO A 560 12.50 33.74 -0.90
N MET A 561 13.78 33.41 -0.73
CA MET A 561 14.50 33.49 0.54
C MET A 561 14.62 34.96 0.93
N ASP A 562 13.54 35.47 1.51
CA ASP A 562 13.53 36.78 2.13
C ASP A 562 14.40 36.72 3.38
N TYR A 563 15.57 37.34 3.29
CA TYR A 563 16.51 37.39 4.40
C TYR A 563 16.01 38.25 5.58
N GLU A 564 14.94 39.05 5.42
CA GLU A 564 14.30 39.77 6.52
C GLU A 564 13.54 38.83 7.46
N SER A 565 12.75 37.90 6.92
CA SER A 565 12.08 36.85 7.72
C SER A 565 13.07 35.86 8.36
N LEU A 566 14.19 35.53 7.70
CA LEU A 566 15.30 34.78 8.33
C LEU A 566 16.00 35.56 9.47
N GLN A 567 16.13 36.89 9.35
CA GLN A 567 16.66 37.72 10.44
C GLN A 567 15.71 37.76 11.65
N GLN A 568 14.39 37.69 11.42
CA GLN A 568 13.39 37.57 12.49
C GLN A 568 13.44 36.20 13.19
N GLU A 569 13.49 35.08 12.46
CA GLU A 569 13.62 33.73 13.07
C GLU A 569 14.90 33.58 13.88
N LEU A 570 16.02 34.18 13.43
CA LEU A 570 17.30 34.17 14.14
C LEU A 570 17.42 35.24 15.24
N ALA A 571 16.37 36.03 15.49
CA ALA A 571 16.30 37.09 16.51
C ALA A 571 17.48 38.10 16.46
N LEU A 572 18.00 38.38 15.25
CA LEU A 572 19.16 39.24 15.05
C LEU A 572 18.78 40.71 15.30
N LYS A 573 19.40 41.34 16.30
CA LYS A 573 19.06 42.72 16.75
C LYS A 573 19.41 43.83 15.75
N ALA A 574 20.12 43.52 14.67
CA ALA A 574 20.50 44.48 13.63
C ALA A 574 20.53 43.79 12.25
N PRO A 575 20.17 44.50 11.16
CA PRO A 575 20.17 43.94 9.82
C PRO A 575 21.61 43.81 9.29
N LEU A 576 22.16 42.60 9.38
CA LEU A 576 23.52 42.27 8.88
C LEU A 576 23.65 42.30 7.35
N TRP A 577 22.53 42.17 6.63
CA TRP A 577 22.50 42.06 5.17
C TRP A 577 21.60 43.13 4.57
N LYS A 578 22.14 43.91 3.63
CA LYS A 578 21.44 44.98 2.93
C LYS A 578 21.27 44.65 1.46
N LYS A 579 20.06 44.84 0.95
CA LYS A 579 19.72 44.68 -0.47
C LYS A 579 20.39 45.80 -1.28
N VAL A 580 21.20 45.43 -2.27
CA VAL A 580 21.84 46.40 -3.18
C VAL A 580 20.86 46.76 -4.28
N SER A 581 20.67 48.06 -4.52
CA SER A 581 19.84 48.56 -5.62
C SER A 581 20.53 48.32 -6.97
N PRO A 582 19.85 47.76 -7.99
CA PRO A 582 20.43 47.55 -9.32
C PRO A 582 20.55 48.88 -10.07
N THR A 583 21.70 49.52 -9.93
CA THR A 583 22.12 50.70 -10.69
C THR A 583 23.51 50.46 -11.27
N GLU A 584 23.71 50.85 -12.52
CA GLU A 584 24.98 50.77 -13.28
C GLU A 584 25.46 49.38 -13.75
N SER A 585 24.65 48.73 -14.60
CA SER A 585 25.17 48.11 -15.84
C SER A 585 24.03 47.83 -16.83
N HIS A 586 24.31 47.96 -18.13
CA HIS A 586 23.39 47.53 -19.20
C HIS A 586 23.61 46.04 -19.51
N GLN A 587 22.53 45.33 -19.85
CA GLN A 587 22.51 43.95 -20.34
C GLN A 587 23.07 42.88 -19.39
N ASP A 588 22.24 42.39 -18.46
CA ASP A 588 21.72 41.02 -18.63
C ASP A 588 20.46 40.73 -17.80
N SER A 589 19.66 39.73 -18.21
CA SER A 589 18.32 39.46 -17.63
C SER A 589 18.31 38.50 -16.42
N SER A 590 19.22 38.69 -15.45
CA SER A 590 19.27 37.87 -14.23
C SER A 590 18.38 38.44 -13.12
N THR A 591 17.45 37.64 -12.59
CA THR A 591 16.64 37.95 -11.39
C THR A 591 17.42 37.81 -10.06
N THR A 592 18.75 37.92 -10.11
CA THR A 592 19.67 37.75 -8.98
C THR A 592 19.73 39.02 -8.13
N VAL A 593 18.96 39.05 -7.04
CA VAL A 593 19.06 40.13 -6.06
C VAL A 593 20.36 39.99 -5.27
N VAL A 594 21.26 40.98 -5.41
CA VAL A 594 22.54 41.01 -4.68
C VAL A 594 22.32 41.64 -3.30
N TYR A 595 22.79 40.96 -2.26
CA TYR A 595 22.85 41.47 -0.89
C TYR A 595 24.30 41.64 -0.46
N ARG A 596 24.60 42.73 0.25
CA ARG A 596 25.91 42.99 0.86
C ARG A 596 25.82 42.73 2.36
N MET A 597 26.80 42.03 2.92
CA MET A 597 27.01 42.03 4.37
C MET A 597 27.74 43.31 4.75
N ASP A 598 27.17 44.13 5.62
CA ASP A 598 27.90 45.28 6.18
C ASP A 598 28.88 44.78 7.26
N ASN A 599 30.01 45.48 7.43
CA ASN A 599 31.11 44.99 8.27
C ASN A 599 30.68 44.80 9.73
N VAL A 600 30.87 43.58 10.24
CA VAL A 600 30.80 43.29 11.68
C VAL A 600 32.05 43.89 12.33
N THR A 601 31.88 44.99 13.05
CA THR A 601 32.83 45.42 14.09
C THR A 601 32.71 44.48 15.29
N GLU A 602 33.85 44.13 15.88
CA GLU A 602 34.03 43.06 16.89
C GLU A 602 33.05 43.09 18.08
#